data_AF-A0A530QGI0-F1
#
_entry.id   AF-A0A530QGI0-F1
#
_cell.length_a   1.000
_cell.length_b   1.000
_cell.length_c   1.000
_cell.angle_alpha   90.00
_cell.angle_beta   90.00
_cell.angle_gamma   90.00
#
_symmetry.space_group_name_H-M   'P 1'
#
loop_
_entity.id
_entity.type
_entity.pdbx_description
1 polymer ?
#
loop_
_entity_poly.entity_id
_entity_poly.type
_entity_poly.pdbx_seq_one_letter_code
_entity_poly.pdbx_strand_id
1 'polypeptide(L)' 'MIFNTIIVQLDIDSPASPRARYAQELAQRFDATLIGFAAADAYVFVSGDNGAAAAAEIMRQRRAEIEDRLK' A
#
# COMPACT_ATOMS: atom_id res chain seq x y z
N MET A 1 -21.95 2.86 18.86
CA MET A 1 -21.39 3.15 17.52
C MET A 1 -21.54 1.89 16.70
N ILE A 2 -21.97 2.00 15.44
CA ILE A 2 -22.06 0.89 14.48
C ILE A 2 -21.12 1.26 13.34
N PHE A 3 -20.19 0.37 12.98
CA PHE A 3 -19.34 0.54 11.81
C PHE A 3 -19.90 -0.33 10.69
N ASN A 4 -20.10 0.27 9.51
CA ASN A 4 -20.63 -0.43 8.33
C ASN A 4 -19.49 -0.91 7.42
N THR A 5 -18.41 -0.13 7.40
CA THR A 5 -17.22 -0.38 6.58
C THR A 5 -15.97 0.00 7.37
N ILE A 6 -14.95 -0.85 7.32
CA ILE A 6 -13.64 -0.64 7.91
C ILE A 6 -12.61 -0.77 6.80
N ILE A 7 -11.73 0.22 6.67
CA ILE A 7 -10.58 0.17 5.76
C ILE A 7 -9.33 -0.02 6.61
N VAL A 8 -8.50 -0.99 6.26
CA VAL A 8 -7.22 -1.27 6.92
C VAL A 8 -6.05 -1.08 5.95
N GLN A 9 -5.11 -0.22 6.34
CA GLN A 9 -3.86 -0.04 5.62
C GLN A 9 -2.93 -1.23 5.87
N LEU A 10 -2.60 -1.95 4.80
CA LEU A 10 -1.62 -3.02 4.76
C LEU A 10 -0.30 -2.40 4.28
N ASP A 11 0.55 -2.03 5.23
CA ASP A 11 1.85 -1.43 4.90
C ASP A 11 2.65 -2.37 4.01
N ILE A 12 3.22 -1.84 2.93
CA ILE A 12 4.09 -2.62 2.05
C ILE A 12 5.51 -2.78 2.64
N ASP A 13 5.91 -1.84 3.48
CA ASP A 13 7.25 -1.75 4.07
C ASP A 13 7.31 -2.26 5.52
N SER A 14 6.16 -2.63 6.12
CA SER A 14 6.12 -3.12 7.49
C SER A 14 5.12 -4.27 7.67
N PRO A 15 5.30 -5.15 8.67
CA PRO A 15 4.37 -6.25 8.91
C PRO A 15 2.95 -5.76 9.21
N ALA A 16 2.02 -6.00 8.28
CA ALA A 16 0.62 -5.61 8.41
C ALA A 16 -0.20 -6.52 9.37
N SER A 17 0.32 -7.70 9.73
CA SER A 17 -0.43 -8.74 10.43
C SER A 17 -1.12 -8.30 11.73
N PRO A 18 -0.49 -7.54 12.65
CA PRO A 18 -1.17 -7.09 13.87
C PRO A 18 -2.38 -6.19 13.58
N ARG A 19 -2.24 -5.29 12.59
CA ARG A 19 -3.29 -4.34 12.20
C ARG A 19 -4.42 -5.03 11.46
N ALA A 20 -4.08 -5.95 10.54
CA ALA A 20 -5.04 -6.76 9.82
C ALA A 20 -5.89 -7.62 10.77
N ARG A 21 -5.25 -8.26 11.76
CA ARG A 21 -5.96 -9.08 12.76
C ARG A 21 -6.94 -8.24 13.59
N TYR A 22 -6.49 -7.09 14.07
CA TYR A 22 -7.36 -6.19 14.83
C TYR A 22 -8.55 -5.68 14.01
N ALA A 23 -8.31 -5.29 12.76
CA ALA A 23 -9.37 -4.83 11.86
C ALA A 23 -10.38 -5.95 11.55
N GLN A 24 -9.92 -7.20 11.42
CA GLN A 24 -10.78 -8.36 11.25
C GLN A 24 -11.67 -8.62 12.47
N GLU A 25 -11.10 -8.60 13.67
CA GLU A 25 -11.86 -8.76 14.92
C GLU A 25 -12.91 -7.64 15.07
N LEU A 26 -12.54 -6.42 14.71
CA LEU A 26 -13.44 -5.27 14.76
C LEU A 26 -14.57 -5.41 13.73
N ALA A 27 -14.26 -5.80 12.49
CA ALA A 27 -15.27 -6.01 11.45
C ALA A 27 -16.28 -7.09 11.83
N GLN A 28 -15.82 -8.20 12.40
CA GLN A 28 -16.70 -9.27 12.89
C GLN A 28 -17.63 -8.80 14.01
N ARG A 29 -17.12 -7.98 14.94
CA ARG A 29 -17.93 -7.45 16.05
C ARG A 29 -19.10 -6.58 15.59
N PHE A 30 -18.93 -5.90 14.46
CA PHE A 30 -19.91 -4.93 13.94
C PHE A 30 -20.65 -5.41 12.69
N ASP A 31 -20.39 -6.64 12.23
CA ASP A 31 -20.87 -7.14 10.93
C ASP A 31 -20.55 -6.16 9.77
N ALA A 32 -19.33 -5.61 9.81
CA ALA A 32 -18.88 -4.57 8.90
C ALA A 32 -18.13 -5.16 7.70
N THR A 33 -18.23 -4.49 6.55
CA THR A 33 -17.38 -4.78 5.39
C THR A 33 -15.93 -4.40 5.70
N LEU A 34 -14.97 -5.32 5.50
CA LEU A 34 -13.55 -5.04 5.67
C LEU A 34 -12.85 -4.92 4.32
N ILE A 35 -12.16 -3.80 4.09
CA ILE A 35 -11.36 -3.55 2.89
C ILE A 35 -9.89 -3.41 3.29
N GLY A 36 -9.04 -4.27 2.74
CA GLY A 36 -7.58 -4.14 2.84
C GLY A 36 -7.05 -3.22 1.74
N PHE A 37 -6.21 -2.26 2.10
CA PHE A 37 -5.59 -1.32 1.16
C PHE A 37 -4.09 -1.26 1.37
N ALA A 38 -3.30 -1.57 0.33
CA ALA A 38 -1.85 -1.39 0.34
C ALA A 38 -1.48 -0.31 -0.67
N ALA A 39 -0.64 0.63 -0.25
CA ALA A 39 -0.02 1.61 -1.13
C ALA A 39 1.48 1.62 -0.88
N ALA A 40 2.25 1.63 -1.95
CA ALA A 40 3.67 1.93 -1.90
C ALA A 40 3.87 3.42 -2.15
N ASP A 41 4.82 4.04 -1.47
CA ASP A 41 5.20 5.42 -1.75
C ASP A 41 5.68 5.55 -3.20
N ALA A 42 4.98 6.36 -3.98
CA ALA A 42 5.42 6.75 -5.31
C ALA A 42 6.54 7.78 -5.15
N TYR A 43 7.79 7.35 -5.28
CA TYR A 43 8.92 8.28 -5.41
C TYR A 43 8.75 9.07 -6.73
N VAL A 44 8.31 10.32 -6.64
CA VAL A 44 8.25 11.22 -7.80
C VAL A 44 9.67 11.72 -8.07
N PHE A 45 10.31 11.15 -9.09
CA PHE A 45 11.59 11.64 -9.58
C PHE A 45 11.36 12.85 -10.48
N VAL A 46 11.57 14.05 -9.95
CA VAL A 46 11.64 15.27 -10.77
C VAL A 46 13.04 15.31 -11.40
N SER A 47 13.13 14.95 -12.68
CA SER A 47 14.34 15.22 -13.45
C SER A 47 14.35 16.67 -13.91
N GLY A 48 15.50 17.34 -13.79
CA GLY A 48 15.74 18.60 -14.52
C GLY A 48 15.73 18.37 -16.04
N ASP A 49 15.83 19.46 -16.82
CA ASP A 49 15.57 19.55 -18.28
C ASP A 49 16.11 18.41 -19.17
N ASN A 50 17.15 17.67 -18.77
CA ASN A 50 17.78 16.61 -19.55
C ASN A 50 17.62 15.18 -18.98
N GLY A 51 16.88 14.98 -17.89
CA GLY A 51 16.86 13.71 -17.14
C GLY A 51 15.64 12.80 -17.32
N ALA A 52 14.62 13.23 -18.09
CA ALA A 52 13.32 12.56 -18.13
C ALA A 52 13.39 11.05 -18.47
N ALA A 53 14.27 10.65 -19.39
CA ALA A 53 14.46 9.24 -19.74
C ALA A 53 15.08 8.42 -18.59
N ALA A 54 16.04 8.99 -17.85
CA ALA A 54 16.64 8.36 -16.69
C ALA A 54 15.63 8.24 -15.53
N ALA A 55 14.82 9.27 -15.29
CA ALA A 55 13.73 9.21 -14.30
C ALA A 55 12.70 8.11 -14.64
N ALA A 56 12.33 7.96 -15.91
CA ALA A 56 11.42 6.91 -16.37
C ALA A 56 11.99 5.50 -16.17
N GLU A 57 13.30 5.30 -16.40
CA GLU A 57 13.96 4.02 -16.17
C GLU A 57 14.00 3.67 -14.68
N ILE A 58 14.37 4.63 -13.82
CA ILE A 58 14.41 4.44 -12.37
C ILE A 58 13.00 4.10 -11.84
N MET A 59 11.96 4.77 -12.32
CA MET A 59 10.58 4.48 -11.93
C MET A 59 10.15 3.06 -12.33
N ARG A 60 10.53 2.60 -13.53
CA ARG A 60 10.27 1.21 -13.97
C ARG A 60 11.00 0.19 -13.10
N GLN A 61 12.28 0.42 -12.81
CA GLN A 61 13.07 -0.47 -11.95
C GLN A 61 12.48 -0.58 -10.54
N ARG A 62 12.09 0.55 -9.94
CA ARG A 62 11.46 0.58 -8.61
C ARG A 62 10.11 -0.12 -8.57
N ARG A 63 9.30 0.05 -9.61
CA ARG A 63 8.04 -0.68 -9.74
C ARG A 63 8.28 -2.18 -9.77
N ALA A 64 9.28 -2.65 -10.53
CA ALA A 64 9.64 -4.06 -10.55
C ALA A 64 10.13 -4.57 -9.19
N GLU A 65 10.91 -3.78 -8.44
CA GLU A 65 11.33 -4.10 -7.06
C GLU A 65 10.12 -4.24 -6.11
N ILE A 66 9.14 -3.34 -6.22
CA ILE A 66 7.89 -3.40 -5.45
C ILE A 66 7.10 -4.66 -5.83
N GLU A 67 6.93 -4.94 -7.12
CA GLU A 67 6.22 -6.12 -7.61
C GLU A 67 6.90 -7.42 -7.17
N ASP A 68 8.23 -7.48 -7.10
CA ASP A 68 8.97 -8.66 -6.65
C ASP A 68 8.83 -8.89 -5.14
N ARG A 69 8.82 -7.82 -4.34
CA ARG A 69 8.57 -7.88 -2.88
C ARG A 69 7.15 -8.32 -2.52
N LEU A 70 6.19 -8.19 -3.45
CA LEU A 70 4.78 -8.51 -3.27
C LEU A 70 4.41 -9.95 -3.67
N LYS A 71 5.31 -10.68 -4.37
CA LYS A 71 5.12 -12.10 -4.68
C LYS A 71 5.30 -12.97 -3.44
#